data_AF-A0A2M8HNV2-F1
#
_entry.id   AF-A0A2M8HNV2-F1
#
_cell.length_a   1.000
_cell.length_b   1.000
_cell.length_c   1.000
_cell.angle_alpha   90.00
_cell.angle_beta   90.00
_cell.angle_gamma   90.00
#
_symmetry.space_group_name_H-M   'P 1'
#
loop_
_entity.id
_entity.type
_entity.pdbx_description
1 polymer ?
#
loop_
_entity_poly.entity_id
_entity_poly.type
_entity_poly.pdbx_seq_one_letter_code
_entity_poly.pdbx_strand_id
1 'polypeptide(L)'
;MKKYIAHTFILLFPLLLNLKCNISTELKFYAKAEKGILDLRTWNTKKIQTVNLDGEWLFNPEFQDYKSTINNPSIIKVPSTWNNHNHYGKVQSGEGIGTYVLKVLLPKDSKNLIF
;
A
#
# COMPACT_ATOMS: atom_id res chain seq x y z
N MET A 1 -48.79 -19.16 29.13
CA MET A 1 -47.78 -18.96 28.05
C MET A 1 -47.27 -17.51 27.92
N LYS A 2 -48.08 -16.46 28.15
CA LYS A 2 -47.64 -15.05 28.01
C LYS A 2 -46.63 -14.54 29.06
N LYS A 3 -46.51 -15.16 30.25
CA LYS A 3 -45.62 -14.69 31.34
C LYS A 3 -44.13 -15.02 31.12
N TYR A 4 -43.81 -16.07 30.35
CA TYR A 4 -42.43 -16.48 30.09
C TYR A 4 -41.77 -15.66 28.97
N ILE A 5 -42.57 -15.07 28.07
CA ILE A 5 -42.11 -14.20 26.97
C ILE A 5 -41.53 -12.88 27.52
N ALA A 6 -42.12 -12.34 28.59
CA ALA A 6 -41.61 -11.12 29.24
C ALA A 6 -40.27 -11.33 29.96
N HIS A 7 -40.08 -12.49 30.60
CA HIS A 7 -38.84 -12.81 31.33
C HIS A 7 -37.67 -13.15 30.39
N THR A 8 -37.96 -13.73 29.21
CA THR A 8 -36.93 -13.96 28.19
C THR A 8 -36.40 -12.65 27.61
N PHE A 9 -37.25 -11.62 27.42
CA PHE A 9 -36.83 -10.29 26.98
C PHE A 9 -35.99 -9.54 28.03
N ILE A 10 -36.29 -9.70 29.32
CA ILE A 10 -35.58 -9.04 30.43
C ILE A 10 -34.15 -9.58 30.62
N LEU A 11 -33.91 -10.86 30.32
CA LEU A 11 -32.57 -11.47 30.35
C LEU A 11 -31.76 -11.24 29.07
N LEU A 12 -32.41 -11.00 27.92
CA LEU A 12 -31.72 -10.71 26.64
C LEU A 12 -31.27 -9.25 26.51
N PHE A 13 -31.92 -8.32 27.20
CA PHE A 13 -31.62 -6.89 27.15
C PHE A 13 -30.21 -6.50 27.68
N PRO A 14 -29.71 -7.05 28.82
CA PRO A 14 -28.35 -6.75 29.28
C PRO A 14 -27.24 -7.44 28.45
N LEU A 15 -27.57 -8.46 27.66
CA LEU A 15 -26.60 -9.14 26.79
C LEU A 15 -26.22 -8.30 25.56
N LEU A 16 -27.13 -7.42 25.11
CA LEU A 16 -26.91 -6.51 23.98
C LEU A 16 -26.15 -5.23 24.35
N LEU A 17 -26.07 -4.88 25.64
CA LEU A 17 -25.43 -3.64 26.12
C LEU A 17 -23.90 -3.76 26.33
N ASN A 18 -23.32 -4.95 26.16
CA ASN A 18 -21.88 -5.20 26.33
C ASN A 18 -21.08 -5.17 25.01
N LEU A 19 -21.72 -4.89 23.88
CA LEU A 19 -21.03 -4.69 22.59
C LEU A 19 -20.50 -3.26 22.47
N LYS A 20 -19.64 -2.83 23.40
CA LYS A 20 -18.76 -1.69 23.14
C LYS A 20 -17.63 -2.18 22.25
N CYS A 21 -17.89 -2.21 20.95
CA CYS A 21 -16.84 -2.39 19.96
C CYS A 21 -15.95 -1.14 20.02
N ASN A 22 -14.86 -1.22 20.79
CA ASN A 22 -13.75 -0.28 20.67
C ASN A 22 -13.05 -0.57 19.34
N ILE A 23 -13.71 -0.22 18.24
CA ILE A 23 -13.03 -0.04 16.97
C ILE A 23 -12.15 1.20 17.17
N SER A 24 -10.91 0.98 17.58
CA SER A 24 -9.85 1.92 17.27
C SER A 24 -9.73 1.90 15.75
N THR A 25 -10.43 2.81 15.07
CA THR A 25 -10.16 3.11 13.66
C THR A 25 -8.74 3.65 13.58
N GLU A 26 -7.78 2.74 13.46
CA GLU A 26 -6.45 3.07 13.02
C GLU A 26 -6.61 3.65 11.61
N LEU A 27 -6.40 4.96 11.48
CA LEU A 27 -6.54 5.66 10.20
C LEU A 27 -5.49 5.07 9.25
N LYS A 28 -5.88 4.12 8.39
CA LYS A 28 -4.99 3.58 7.36
C LYS A 28 -4.79 4.65 6.29
N PHE A 29 -3.59 5.22 6.24
CA PHE A 29 -3.16 6.04 5.11
C PHE A 29 -2.85 5.12 3.94
N TYR A 30 -3.60 5.29 2.86
CA TYR A 30 -3.47 4.49 1.66
C TYR A 30 -2.97 5.37 0.53
N ALA A 31 -1.67 5.31 0.28
CA ALA A 31 -1.06 5.81 -0.93
C ALA A 31 -0.56 4.62 -1.74
N LYS A 32 -0.79 4.65 -3.04
CA LYS A 32 -0.26 3.68 -3.99
C LYS A 32 0.62 4.41 -4.99
N ALA A 33 1.66 3.72 -5.42
CA ALA A 33 2.47 4.21 -6.52
C ALA A 33 1.63 4.19 -7.81
N GLU A 34 1.64 5.30 -8.56
CA GLU A 34 1.02 5.41 -9.87
C GLU A 34 2.05 5.93 -10.85
N LYS A 35 2.24 5.20 -11.98
CA LYS A 35 3.21 5.57 -13.03
C LYS A 35 4.62 5.90 -12.48
N GLY A 36 5.08 5.17 -11.46
CA GLY A 36 6.40 5.37 -10.86
C GLY A 36 6.48 6.48 -9.82
N ILE A 37 5.36 7.05 -9.38
CA ILE A 37 5.34 8.10 -8.35
C ILE A 37 4.48 7.65 -7.17
N LEU A 38 5.05 7.66 -5.98
CA LEU A 38 4.33 7.52 -4.72
C LEU A 38 4.27 8.88 -4.02
N ASP A 39 3.09 9.48 -3.95
CA ASP A 39 2.89 10.78 -3.31
C ASP A 39 2.56 10.63 -1.82
N LEU A 40 3.55 10.92 -0.97
CA LEU A 40 3.45 10.90 0.48
C LEU A 40 3.46 12.31 1.07
N ARG A 41 3.22 13.39 0.30
CA ARG A 41 3.35 14.76 0.82
C ARG A 41 2.40 15.08 1.98
N THR A 42 1.28 14.36 2.09
CA THR A 42 0.31 14.47 3.19
C THR A 42 0.50 13.40 4.28
N TRP A 43 1.51 12.55 4.16
CA TRP A 43 1.80 11.50 5.13
C TRP A 43 2.27 12.11 6.46
N ASN A 44 1.67 11.67 7.56
CA ASN A 44 2.05 12.07 8.91
C ASN A 44 2.75 10.91 9.63
N THR A 45 4.08 10.99 9.68
CA THR A 45 4.95 9.96 10.29
C THR A 45 4.65 9.69 11.77
N LYS A 46 4.10 10.68 12.50
CA LYS A 46 3.72 10.52 13.92
C LYS A 46 2.48 9.67 14.11
N LYS A 47 1.57 9.65 13.13
CA LYS A 47 0.34 8.86 13.17
C LYS A 47 0.55 7.48 12.58
N ILE A 48 1.34 7.40 11.50
CA ILE A 48 1.52 6.19 10.70
C ILE A 48 2.99 6.11 10.37
N GLN A 49 3.68 5.17 11.02
CA GLN A 49 5.14 5.09 10.96
C GLN A 49 5.64 4.42 9.68
N THR A 50 4.81 3.58 9.07
CA THR A 50 5.18 2.78 7.88
C THR A 50 4.20 3.02 6.75
N VAL A 51 4.71 3.02 5.52
CA VAL A 51 3.90 3.14 4.30
C VAL A 51 4.32 2.02 3.36
N ASN A 52 3.34 1.43 2.70
CA ASN A 52 3.59 0.43 1.68
C ASN A 52 4.01 1.11 0.37
N LEU A 53 5.01 0.55 -0.32
CA LEU A 53 5.48 1.03 -1.61
C LEU A 53 4.77 0.36 -2.81
N ASP A 54 3.74 -0.45 -2.54
CA ASP A 54 2.93 -1.11 -3.57
C ASP A 54 2.36 -0.16 -4.62
N GLY A 55 2.25 -0.66 -5.84
CA GLY A 55 1.62 0.03 -6.96
C GLY A 55 2.40 -0.11 -8.26
N GLU A 56 2.32 0.91 -9.10
CA GLU A 56 2.94 0.97 -10.40
C GLU A 56 4.32 1.62 -10.32
N TRP A 57 5.35 0.85 -10.67
CA TRP A 57 6.75 1.26 -10.71
C TRP A 57 7.22 1.39 -12.15
N LEU A 58 8.31 2.13 -12.37
CA LEU A 58 9.04 2.10 -13.63
C LEU A 58 9.97 0.90 -13.64
N PHE A 59 10.05 0.23 -14.78
CA PHE A 59 10.84 -0.98 -14.97
C PHE A 59 11.61 -0.97 -16.29
N ASN A 60 12.89 -1.33 -16.21
CA ASN A 60 13.78 -1.52 -17.36
C ASN A 60 14.52 -2.88 -17.24
N PRO A 61 14.48 -3.77 -18.26
CA PRO A 61 15.17 -5.07 -18.24
C PRO A 61 16.69 -4.96 -18.51
N GLU A 62 17.31 -3.88 -18.04
CA GLU A 62 18.73 -3.58 -18.18
C GLU A 62 19.23 -2.89 -16.91
N PHE A 63 20.55 -2.93 -16.69
CA PHE A 63 21.16 -2.15 -15.61
C PHE A 63 21.07 -0.65 -15.92
N GLN A 64 20.63 0.13 -14.94
CA GLN A 64 20.60 1.58 -15.06
C GLN A 64 21.13 2.25 -13.79
N ASP A 65 22.09 3.17 -13.95
CA ASP A 65 22.63 3.97 -12.85
C ASP A 65 21.54 4.94 -12.33
N TYR A 66 21.41 5.05 -11.01
CA TYR A 66 20.48 5.96 -10.33
C TYR A 66 20.63 7.43 -10.73
N LYS A 67 21.81 7.85 -11.19
CA LYS A 67 22.04 9.22 -11.68
C LYS A 67 21.58 9.45 -13.11
N SER A 68 21.36 8.38 -13.86
CA SER A 68 20.99 8.48 -15.28
C SER A 68 19.48 8.61 -15.45
N THR A 69 19.07 9.30 -16.51
CA THR A 69 17.64 9.33 -16.90
C THR A 69 17.23 7.95 -17.36
N ILE A 70 16.13 7.41 -16.84
CA ILE A 70 15.63 6.12 -17.28
C ILE A 70 15.22 6.22 -18.74
N ASN A 71 15.86 5.41 -19.58
CA ASN A 71 15.55 5.35 -21.00
C ASN A 71 14.42 4.36 -21.20
N ASN A 72 13.32 4.82 -21.81
CA ASN A 72 12.17 4.00 -22.19
C ASN A 72 11.73 3.00 -21.10
N PRO A 73 11.35 3.44 -19.88
CA PRO A 73 10.80 2.52 -18.90
C PRO A 73 9.44 1.99 -19.34
N SER A 74 9.13 0.76 -18.97
CA SER A 74 7.76 0.24 -18.94
C SER A 74 7.17 0.36 -17.53
N ILE A 75 5.84 0.28 -17.40
CA ILE A 75 5.18 0.23 -16.08
C ILE A 75 5.05 -1.21 -15.63
N ILE A 76 5.46 -1.52 -14.41
CA ILE A 76 5.26 -2.83 -13.77
C ILE A 76 4.53 -2.66 -12.43
N LYS A 77 3.70 -3.65 -12.05
CA LYS A 77 3.06 -3.66 -10.73
C LYS A 77 3.97 -4.31 -9.70
N VAL A 78 4.08 -3.73 -8.52
CA VAL A 78 4.85 -4.29 -7.39
C VAL A 78 3.89 -4.44 -6.20
N PRO A 79 3.90 -5.61 -5.51
CA PRO A 79 4.71 -6.80 -5.80
C PRO A 79 4.18 -7.58 -7.00
N SER A 80 5.08 -8.05 -7.86
CA SER A 80 4.80 -9.08 -8.86
C SER A 80 6.12 -9.66 -9.38
N THR A 81 6.03 -10.78 -10.09
CA THR A 81 7.16 -11.30 -10.86
C THR A 81 7.29 -10.53 -12.18
N TRP A 82 8.50 -10.13 -12.55
CA TRP A 82 8.78 -9.62 -13.90
C TRP A 82 8.85 -10.68 -14.99
N ASN A 83 8.77 -11.96 -14.63
CA ASN A 83 8.69 -13.05 -15.60
C ASN A 83 7.45 -12.84 -16.48
N ASN A 84 7.63 -12.95 -17.79
CA ASN A 84 6.63 -12.66 -18.82
C ASN A 84 6.14 -11.20 -18.86
N HIS A 85 6.84 -10.27 -18.20
CA HIS A 85 6.52 -8.84 -18.31
C HIS A 85 6.72 -8.37 -19.75
N ASN A 86 5.77 -7.60 -20.27
CA ASN A 86 5.87 -7.04 -21.61
C ASN A 86 6.53 -5.67 -21.56
N HIS A 87 7.75 -5.59 -22.08
CA HIS A 87 8.48 -4.34 -22.26
C HIS A 87 8.48 -3.98 -23.75
N TYR A 88 7.56 -3.10 -24.16
CA TYR A 88 7.42 -2.60 -25.54
C TYR A 88 7.37 -3.69 -26.62
N GLY A 89 6.57 -4.73 -26.40
CA GLY A 89 6.40 -5.86 -27.32
C GLY A 89 7.39 -7.00 -27.10
N LYS A 90 8.41 -6.82 -26.26
CA LYS A 90 9.34 -7.89 -25.86
C LYS A 90 8.95 -8.47 -24.50
N VAL A 91 8.57 -9.75 -24.51
CA VAL A 91 8.28 -10.52 -23.29
C VAL A 91 9.60 -10.87 -22.60
N GLN A 92 9.73 -10.53 -21.33
CA GLN A 92 10.92 -10.83 -20.53
C GLN A 92 10.86 -12.26 -19.98
N SER A 93 11.98 -13.01 -20.06
CA SER A 93 12.06 -14.37 -19.50
C SER A 93 12.08 -14.39 -17.97
N GLY A 94 12.51 -13.28 -17.34
CA GLY A 94 12.78 -13.21 -15.91
C GLY A 94 14.23 -13.49 -15.52
N GLU A 95 15.10 -13.71 -16.51
CA GLU A 95 16.53 -13.89 -16.33
C GLU A 95 17.30 -12.57 -16.54
N GLY A 96 18.46 -12.43 -15.90
CA GLY A 96 19.34 -11.26 -16.07
C GLY A 96 19.10 -10.17 -15.04
N ILE A 97 19.17 -8.91 -15.47
CA ILE A 97 19.11 -7.71 -14.60
C ILE A 97 17.81 -6.97 -14.89
N GLY A 98 17.12 -6.55 -13.82
CA GLY A 98 15.94 -5.70 -13.90
C GLY A 98 16.08 -4.51 -12.97
N THR A 99 15.99 -3.30 -13.51
CA THR A 99 16.03 -2.06 -12.72
C THR A 99 14.60 -1.58 -12.46
N TYR A 100 14.28 -1.41 -11.17
CA TYR A 100 13.00 -0.89 -10.69
C TYR A 100 13.19 0.51 -10.13
N VAL A 101 12.33 1.44 -10.52
CA VAL A 101 12.42 2.82 -10.02
C VAL A 101 11.08 3.33 -9.55
N LEU A 102 11.11 3.92 -8.36
CA LEU A 102 10.01 4.63 -7.74
C LEU A 102 10.48 5.99 -7.25
N LYS A 103 9.74 7.03 -7.60
CA LYS A 103 9.92 8.37 -7.05
C LYS A 103 8.96 8.57 -5.88
N VAL A 104 9.51 8.80 -4.70
CA VAL A 104 8.72 9.07 -3.48
C VAL A 104 8.71 10.58 -3.22
N LEU A 105 7.52 11.18 -3.15
CA LEU A 105 7.36 12.60 -2.80
C LEU A 105 7.04 12.70 -1.32
N LEU A 106 7.90 13.35 -0.55
CA LEU A 106 7.79 13.40 0.91
C LEU A 106 7.25 14.76 1.39
N PRO A 107 6.67 14.83 2.61
CA PRO A 107 6.34 16.11 3.24
C PRO A 107 7.58 16.98 3.39
N LYS A 108 7.43 18.31 3.28
CA LYS A 108 8.58 19.25 3.36
C LYS A 108 9.41 19.12 4.65
N ASP A 109 8.77 18.73 5.74
CA ASP A 109 9.37 18.64 7.08
C ASP A 109 9.80 17.20 7.47
N SER A 110 9.91 16.28 6.51
CA SER A 110 10.34 14.90 6.77
C SER A 110 11.82 14.86 7.19
N LYS A 111 12.08 15.06 8.49
CA LYS A 111 13.38 14.88 9.13
C LYS A 111 13.42 13.47 9.74
N ASN A 112 14.47 12.70 9.44
CA ASN A 112 14.71 11.32 9.91
C ASN A 112 13.86 10.24 9.22
N LEU A 113 14.06 10.06 7.91
CA LEU A 113 13.63 8.84 7.23
C LEU A 113 14.72 7.77 7.41
N ILE A 114 14.29 6.58 7.79
CA ILE A 114 15.14 5.39 7.86
C ILE A 114 14.63 4.46 6.74
N PHE A 115 15.53 4.02 5.87
CA PHE A 115 15.25 3.11 4.74
C PHE A 115 15.74 1.70 5.05
#